data_AF-A0A166I9I5-F1
#
_entry.id   AF-A0A166I9I5-F1
#
_cell.length_a   1.000
_cell.length_b   1.000
_cell.length_c   1.000
_cell.angle_alpha   90.00
_cell.angle_beta   90.00
_cell.angle_gamma   90.00
#
_symmetry.space_group_name_H-M   'P 1'
#
loop_
_entity.id
_entity.type
_entity.pdbx_description
1 polymer ?
#
loop_
_entity_poly.entity_id
_entity_poly.type
_entity_poly.pdbx_seq_one_letter_code
_entity_poly.pdbx_strand_id
1 'polypeptide(L)' 'MSPRTFARRFRADLGTTPLAWLTRQRLLRAQLLVEESDLTLEAVAARVGFGTAAVMRHHFTRVLQTTPAAYRRTFAA' A
#
# COMPACT_ATOMS: atom_id res chain seq x y z
N MET A 1 26.20 1.27 0.30
CA MET A 1 25.88 0.18 1.27
C MET A 1 25.31 -0.99 0.48
N SER A 2 25.66 -2.24 0.79
CA SER A 2 25.07 -3.39 0.08
C SER A 2 23.59 -3.58 0.46
N PRO A 3 22.75 -4.19 -0.41
CA PRO A 3 21.34 -4.47 -0.10
C PRO A 3 21.14 -5.27 1.19
N ARG A 4 22.04 -6.21 1.48
CA ARG A 4 22.01 -7.01 2.71
C ARG A 4 22.25 -6.16 3.96
N THR A 5 23.23 -5.26 3.92
CA THR A 5 23.53 -4.38 5.05
C THR A 5 22.39 -3.39 5.28
N PHE A 6 21.79 -2.88 4.21
CA PHE A 6 20.58 -2.04 4.29
C PHE A 6 19.44 -2.77 4.98
N ALA A 7 19.06 -3.95 4.47
CA ALA A 7 17.94 -4.72 5.01
C ALA A 7 18.13 -5.10 6.49
N ARG A 8 19.36 -5.43 6.89
CA ARG A 8 19.68 -5.74 8.29
C ARG A 8 19.53 -4.52 9.20
N ARG A 9 20.12 -3.37 8.82
CA ARG A 9 20.00 -2.14 9.60
C ARG A 9 18.55 -1.66 9.68
N PHE A 10 17.85 -1.65 8.55
CA PHE A 10 16.44 -1.29 8.50
C PHE A 10 15.59 -2.14 9.44
N ARG A 11 15.81 -3.46 9.47
CA ARG A 11 15.08 -4.34 10.40
C ARG A 11 15.46 -4.11 11.86
N ALA A 12 16.73 -3.81 12.14
CA ALA A 12 17.17 -3.48 13.49
C ALA A 12 16.49 -2.20 14.00
N ASP A 13 16.33 -1.19 13.13
CA ASP A 13 15.80 0.12 13.51
C ASP A 13 14.26 0.17 13.48
N LEU A 14 13.61 -0.51 12.52
CA LEU A 14 12.16 -0.41 12.27
C LEU A 14 11.39 -1.71 12.52
N GLY A 15 12.06 -2.77 12.97
CA GLY A 15 11.43 -4.05 13.34
C GLY A 15 10.87 -4.87 12.18
N THR A 16 11.01 -4.41 10.93
CA THR A 16 10.43 -5.07 9.74
C THR A 16 11.38 -5.02 8.54
N THR A 17 11.04 -5.73 7.47
CA THR A 17 11.82 -5.67 6.23
C THR A 17 11.48 -4.41 5.43
N PRO A 18 12.43 -3.87 4.63
CA PRO A 18 12.16 -2.71 3.79
C PRO A 18 10.93 -2.88 2.89
N LEU A 19 10.76 -4.07 2.29
CA LEU A 19 9.63 -4.34 1.40
C LEU A 19 8.30 -4.35 2.15
N ALA A 20 8.22 -4.99 3.31
CA ALA A 20 7.00 -5.01 4.11
C ALA A 20 6.62 -3.60 4.59
N TRP A 21 7.61 -2.80 5.00
CA TRP A 21 7.39 -1.40 5.36
C TRP A 21 6.88 -0.59 4.17
N LEU A 22 7.53 -0.71 3.01
CA LEU A 22 7.13 0.02 1.80
C LEU A 22 5.71 -0.36 1.37
N THR A 23 5.35 -1.64 1.38
CA THR A 23 3.98 -2.09 1.09
C THR A 23 2.97 -1.44 2.02
N ARG A 24 3.27 -1.32 3.33
CA ARG A 24 2.39 -0.64 4.29
C ARG A 24 2.25 0.86 3.96
N GLN A 25 3.35 1.55 3.66
CA GLN A 25 3.30 2.97 3.28
C GLN A 25 2.47 3.20 2.00
N ARG A 26 2.62 2.32 1.01
CA ARG A 26 1.82 2.36 -0.23
C ARG A 26 0.33 2.15 0.04
N LEU A 27 -0.02 1.24 0.96
CA LEU A 27 -1.42 1.04 1.36
C LEU A 27 -2.00 2.25 2.07
N LEU A 28 -1.25 2.87 3.00
CA LEU A 28 -1.69 4.11 3.66
C LEU A 28 -1.98 5.22 2.64
N ARG A 29 -1.09 5.39 1.63
CA ARG A 29 -1.35 6.36 0.56
C ARG A 29 -2.54 5.96 -0.32
N ALA A 30 -2.75 4.66 -0.56
CA ALA A 30 -3.88 4.17 -1.32
C ALA A 30 -5.21 4.45 -0.60
N GLN A 31 -5.26 4.31 0.74
CA GLN A 31 -6.44 4.66 1.54
C GLN A 31 -6.82 6.13 1.34
N LEU A 32 -5.85 7.05 1.53
CA LEU A 32 -6.06 8.49 1.33
C LEU A 32 -6.59 8.80 -0.08
N LEU A 33 -5.98 8.24 -1.13
CA LEU A 33 -6.46 8.48 -2.50
C LEU A 33 -7.85 7.89 -2.77
N VAL A 34 -8.20 6.79 -2.10
CA VAL A 34 -9.51 6.16 -2.25
C VAL A 34 -10.60 6.97 -1.55
N GLU A 35 -10.27 7.62 -0.44
CA GLU A 35 -11.15 8.51 0.35
C GLU A 35 -11.32 9.88 -0.29
N GLU A 36 -10.23 10.48 -0.79
CA GLU A 36 -10.18 11.88 -1.22
C GLU A 36 -10.38 12.10 -2.73
N SER A 37 -10.56 11.02 -3.53
CA SER A 37 -10.66 11.17 -4.99
C SER A 37 -11.50 10.11 -5.70
N ASP A 38 -12.02 10.50 -6.87
CA ASP A 38 -12.77 9.65 -7.80
C ASP A 38 -11.88 8.81 -8.73
N LEU A 39 -10.58 8.71 -8.44
CA LEU A 39 -9.66 7.94 -9.29
C LEU A 39 -10.10 6.48 -9.42
N THR A 40 -9.90 5.90 -10.60
CA THR A 40 -10.07 4.46 -10.80
C THR A 40 -9.04 3.68 -9.97
N LEU A 41 -9.33 2.42 -9.62
CA LEU A 41 -8.40 1.60 -8.82
C LEU A 41 -7.08 1.36 -9.56
N GLU A 42 -7.12 1.32 -10.90
CA GLU A 42 -5.95 1.27 -11.77
C GLU A 42 -5.08 2.52 -11.60
N ALA A 43 -5.70 3.70 -11.63
CA ALA A 43 -5.01 4.97 -11.46
C ALA A 43 -4.42 5.14 -10.06
N VAL A 44 -5.10 4.66 -9.02
CA VAL A 44 -4.58 4.62 -7.65
C VAL A 44 -3.38 3.67 -7.57
N ALA A 45 -3.51 2.45 -8.06
CA ALA A 45 -2.43 1.44 -8.02
C ALA A 45 -1.15 1.89 -8.73
N ALA A 46 -1.28 2.59 -9.86
CA ALA A 46 -0.15 3.19 -10.56
C ALA A 46 0.51 4.28 -9.71
N ARG A 47 -0.28 5.20 -9.13
CA ARG A 47 0.22 6.32 -8.30
C ARG A 47 0.95 5.87 -7.03
N VAL A 48 0.48 4.79 -6.40
CA VAL A 48 1.11 4.27 -5.17
C VAL A 48 2.18 3.20 -5.47
N GLY A 49 2.44 2.87 -6.74
CA GLY A 49 3.54 2.00 -7.13
C GLY A 49 3.28 0.49 -7.00
N PHE A 50 2.02 0.05 -6.96
CA PHE A 50 1.67 -1.38 -7.07
C PHE A 50 1.65 -1.89 -8.52
N GLY A 51 1.68 -0.98 -9.49
CA GLY A 51 1.70 -1.30 -10.93
C GLY A 51 0.32 -1.67 -11.48
N THR A 52 -0.40 -2.58 -10.83
CA THR A 52 -1.76 -2.99 -11.23
C THR A 52 -2.75 -2.97 -10.07
N ALA A 53 -4.02 -2.75 -10.40
CA ALA A 53 -5.11 -2.82 -9.42
C ALA A 53 -5.25 -4.21 -8.78
N ALA A 54 -4.86 -5.29 -9.48
CA ALA A 54 -4.89 -6.65 -8.93
C ALA A 54 -3.86 -6.81 -7.79
N VAL A 55 -2.62 -6.36 -7.99
CA VAL A 55 -1.57 -6.42 -6.96
C VAL A 55 -1.93 -5.56 -5.76
N MET A 56 -2.42 -4.33 -6.01
CA MET A 56 -2.89 -3.45 -4.94
C MET A 56 -4.00 -4.11 -4.12
N ARG A 57 -5.04 -4.65 -4.78
CA ARG A 57 -6.16 -5.33 -4.10
C ARG A 57 -5.70 -6.51 -3.26
N HIS A 58 -4.76 -7.31 -3.76
CA HIS A 58 -4.20 -8.43 -3.00
C HIS A 58 -3.61 -7.96 -1.67
N HIS A 59 -2.74 -6.94 -1.68
CA HIS A 59 -2.16 -6.39 -0.46
C HIS A 59 -3.18 -5.69 0.43
N PHE A 60 -4.12 -4.94 -0.16
CA PHE A 60 -5.15 -4.21 0.56
C PHE A 60 -6.04 -5.17 1.36
N THR A 61 -6.57 -6.22 0.72
CA THR A 61 -7.39 -7.23 1.40
C THR A 61 -6.60 -7.99 2.46
N ARG A 62 -5.33 -8.35 2.18
CA ARG A 62 -4.49 -9.06 3.14
C ARG A 62 -4.19 -8.25 4.41
N VAL A 63 -4.08 -6.93 4.31
CA VAL A 63 -3.69 -6.06 5.44
C VAL A 63 -4.90 -5.43 6.13
N LEU A 64 -5.88 -4.94 5.36
CA LEU A 64 -7.03 -4.17 5.86
C LEU A 64 -8.31 -5.01 5.96
N GLN A 65 -8.27 -6.29 5.55
CA GLN A 65 -9.41 -7.21 5.61
C GLN A 65 -10.69 -6.69 4.91
N THR A 66 -10.51 -5.84 3.89
CA THR A 66 -11.58 -5.31 3.05
C THR A 66 -11.06 -5.02 1.64
N THR A 67 -11.96 -4.75 0.69
CA THR A 67 -11.58 -4.36 -0.66
C THR A 67 -11.53 -2.84 -0.81
N PRO A 68 -10.70 -2.27 -1.70
CA PRO A 68 -10.69 -0.84 -1.97
C PRO A 68 -12.06 -0.26 -2.35
N ALA A 69 -12.90 -1.02 -3.07
CA ALA A 69 -14.24 -0.58 -3.46
C ALA A 69 -15.24 -0.58 -2.29
N ALA A 70 -15.17 -1.59 -1.41
CA ALA A 70 -15.97 -1.58 -0.17
C ALA A 70 -15.52 -0.48 0.79
N TYR A 71 -14.21 -0.27 0.89
CA TYR A 71 -13.61 0.82 1.65
C TYR A 71 -14.08 2.18 1.14
N ARG A 72 -13.99 2.45 -0.17
CA ARG A 72 -14.51 3.68 -0.79
C ARG A 72 -15.97 3.94 -0.44
N ARG A 73 -16.85 2.94 -0.59
CA ARG A 73 -18.28 3.09 -0.28
C ARG A 73 -18.56 3.46 1.18
N THR A 74 -17.63 3.13 2.09
CA THR A 74 -17.78 3.38 3.53
C THR A 74 -17.19 4.72 3.95
N PHE A 75 -16.12 5.17 3.29
CA PHE A 75 -15.29 6.31 3.74
C PHE A 75 -15.11 7.44 2.73
N ALA A 76 -15.63 7.32 1.50
CA ALA A 76 -15.63 8.44 0.57
C ALA A 76 -16.46 9.59 1.16
N ALA A 77 -15.89 10.80 1.09
CA ALA A 77 -16.54 12.03 1.54
C ALA A 77 -17.68 12.46 0.60
#